data_AF-A0ABD5FPB9-F1
#
_entry.id   AF-A0ABD5FPB9-F1
#
_cell.length_a   1.000
_cell.length_b   1.000
_cell.length_c   1.000
_cell.angle_alpha   90.00
_cell.angle_beta   90.00
_cell.angle_gamma   90.00
#
_symmetry.space_group_name_H-M   'P 1'
#
loop_
_entity.id
_entity.type
_entity.pdbx_description
1 polymer ?
#
loop_
_entity_poly.entity_id
_entity_poly.type
_entity_poly.pdbx_seq_one_letter_code
_entity_poly.pdbx_strand_id
1 'polypeptide(L)'
;MKKIGNEERHTFQGTFEFNGYKTDKYKFGQEYENATFMLSDLKIVQGDNLELVTDHIWMNLTKQFLKFGWLKKGDMVQFDGRTKSYSSKKGINYKIERPSKVKVFRKGTEINESSALKLSTRDEIVEEIKRQNREYYEARDFFFENYLSVPRYFKLKEKWPKIQAVVAINENRYTSEQFKQVFKDRDSLVDLYKKIQETDKYNLQKEFYNGLVSNKNRIDLNEVEGYVHKIENFDYGRGYFD
;
A
#
# COMPACT_ATOMS: atom_id res chain seq x y z
N MET A 1 10.86 -7.79 7.05
CA MET A 1 11.49 -7.50 8.35
C MET A 1 12.10 -8.77 8.94
N LYS A 2 13.39 -8.72 9.31
CA LYS A 2 14.14 -9.83 9.94
C LYS A 2 13.65 -10.16 11.36
N LYS A 3 13.91 -11.39 11.81
CA LYS A 3 13.64 -11.86 13.19
C LYS A 3 14.75 -11.36 14.12
N ILE A 4 14.46 -10.34 14.93
CA ILE A 4 15.43 -9.72 15.85
C ILE A 4 15.19 -10.17 17.31
N GLY A 5 13.95 -10.55 17.66
CA GLY A 5 13.55 -10.89 19.04
C GLY A 5 12.76 -9.76 19.71
N ASN A 6 12.05 -10.07 20.80
CA ASN A 6 11.12 -9.14 21.48
C ASN A 6 11.55 -8.72 22.90
N GLU A 7 12.64 -9.30 23.42
CA GLU A 7 13.08 -9.10 24.80
C GLU A 7 13.71 -7.72 24.98
N GLU A 8 14.56 -7.31 24.05
CA GLU A 8 15.32 -6.08 24.12
C GLU A 8 14.73 -4.96 23.27
N ARG A 9 15.05 -3.72 23.66
CA ARG A 9 14.80 -2.54 22.83
C ARG A 9 16.03 -2.32 21.95
N HIS A 10 15.81 -2.15 20.66
CA HIS A 10 16.87 -1.81 19.71
C HIS A 10 16.64 -0.42 19.15
N THR A 11 17.73 0.25 18.77
CA THR A 11 17.67 1.51 18.04
C THR A 11 17.54 1.25 16.55
N PHE A 12 16.52 1.84 15.96
CA PHE A 12 16.24 1.79 14.53
C PHE A 12 16.47 3.16 13.90
N GLN A 13 16.89 3.15 12.63
CA GLN A 13 16.99 4.32 11.77
C GLN A 13 16.29 4.02 10.45
N GLY A 14 15.46 4.93 9.96
CA GLY A 14 14.83 4.80 8.65
C GLY A 14 14.57 6.17 8.03
N THR A 15 14.34 6.19 6.72
CA THR A 15 14.08 7.41 5.98
C THR A 15 12.58 7.62 5.85
N PHE A 16 12.06 8.76 6.27
CA PHE A 16 10.66 9.09 6.11
C PHE A 16 10.30 9.27 4.64
N GLU A 17 9.25 8.59 4.20
CA GLU A 17 8.76 8.66 2.84
C GLU A 17 7.41 9.38 2.75
N PHE A 18 6.46 8.98 3.58
CA PHE A 18 5.05 9.32 3.37
C PHE A 18 4.19 9.11 4.62
N ASN A 19 3.17 9.96 4.82
CA ASN A 19 2.09 9.74 5.80
C ASN A 19 0.88 9.15 5.11
N GLY A 20 0.33 8.06 5.65
CA GLY A 20 -0.87 7.41 5.16
C GLY A 20 -1.93 7.23 6.25
N TYR A 21 -2.95 6.46 5.94
CA TYR A 21 -3.90 5.98 6.92
C TYR A 21 -4.28 4.53 6.63
N LYS A 22 -4.89 3.88 7.61
CA LYS A 22 -5.48 2.55 7.46
C LYS A 22 -6.82 2.51 8.17
N THR A 23 -7.70 1.63 7.71
CA THR A 23 -8.94 1.29 8.40
C THR A 23 -8.69 0.12 9.35
N ASP A 24 -8.91 0.35 10.64
CA ASP A 24 -8.89 -0.65 11.69
C ASP A 24 -10.34 -0.91 12.17
N LYS A 25 -10.53 -1.99 12.96
CA LYS A 25 -11.83 -2.34 13.56
C LYS A 25 -11.74 -2.31 15.08
N TYR A 26 -12.76 -1.74 15.72
CA TYR A 26 -12.99 -1.89 17.15
C TYR A 26 -13.46 -3.31 17.47
N LYS A 27 -13.44 -3.69 18.76
CA LYS A 27 -13.89 -5.01 19.24
C LYS A 27 -15.32 -5.37 18.84
N PHE A 28 -16.17 -4.36 18.60
CA PHE A 28 -17.58 -4.53 18.21
C PHE A 28 -17.82 -4.34 16.71
N GLY A 29 -16.78 -4.40 15.89
CA GLY A 29 -16.90 -4.34 14.43
C GLY A 29 -17.00 -2.94 13.83
N GLN A 30 -17.22 -1.90 14.64
CA GLN A 30 -17.17 -0.52 14.16
C GLN A 30 -15.78 -0.19 13.60
N GLU A 31 -15.75 0.35 12.39
CA GLU A 31 -14.52 0.75 11.70
C GLU A 31 -14.07 2.13 12.17
N TYR A 32 -12.75 2.33 12.17
CA TYR A 32 -12.14 3.63 12.38
C TYR A 32 -10.85 3.76 11.58
N GLU A 33 -10.49 4.99 11.25
CA GLU A 33 -9.27 5.27 10.52
C GLU A 33 -8.15 5.65 11.50
N ASN A 34 -6.94 5.21 11.18
CA ASN A 34 -5.77 5.47 12.01
C ASN A 34 -4.62 5.95 11.14
N ALA A 35 -3.96 7.02 11.59
CA ALA A 35 -2.84 7.62 10.88
C ALA A 35 -1.61 6.70 10.92
N THR A 36 -0.92 6.61 9.79
CA THR A 36 0.30 5.83 9.61
C THR A 36 1.37 6.65 8.93
N PHE A 37 2.60 6.18 9.00
CA PHE A 37 3.71 6.70 8.20
C PHE A 37 4.59 5.56 7.73
N MET A 38 5.27 5.79 6.61
CA MET A 38 6.19 4.84 6.01
C MET A 38 7.63 5.29 6.22
N LEU A 39 8.47 4.37 6.68
CA LEU A 39 9.91 4.49 6.65
C LEU A 39 10.48 3.54 5.60
N SER A 40 11.37 4.03 4.75
CA SER A 40 12.22 3.22 3.87
C SER A 40 13.59 2.95 4.52
N ASP A 41 14.32 1.98 3.99
CA ASP A 41 15.69 1.63 4.38
C ASP A 41 15.88 1.47 5.89
N LEU A 42 14.94 0.76 6.52
CA LEU A 42 14.93 0.61 7.96
C LEU A 42 16.12 -0.26 8.39
N LYS A 43 17.00 0.33 9.18
CA LYS A 43 18.22 -0.28 9.72
C LYS A 43 18.13 -0.39 11.24
N ILE A 44 18.82 -1.38 11.78
CA ILE A 44 19.06 -1.54 13.22
C ILE A 44 20.51 -1.17 13.53
N VAL A 45 20.72 -0.45 14.62
CA VAL A 45 22.06 -0.15 15.15
C VAL A 45 22.54 -1.35 15.96
N GLN A 46 23.68 -1.94 15.58
CA GLN A 46 24.34 -3.04 16.29
C GLN A 46 25.82 -2.71 16.48
N GLY A 47 26.21 -2.32 17.69
CA GLY A 47 27.53 -1.75 17.94
C GLY A 47 27.75 -0.52 17.07
N ASP A 48 28.84 -0.53 16.29
CA ASP A 48 29.18 0.55 15.36
C ASP A 48 28.59 0.38 13.95
N ASN A 49 27.78 -0.66 13.73
CA ASN A 49 27.23 -1.01 12.41
C ASN A 49 25.73 -0.72 12.27
N LEU A 50 25.31 -0.45 11.04
CA LEU A 50 23.91 -0.37 10.63
C LEU A 50 23.55 -1.57 9.76
N GLU A 51 22.66 -2.43 10.25
CA GLU A 51 22.18 -3.59 9.49
C GLU A 51 20.79 -3.31 8.90
N LEU A 52 20.63 -3.50 7.58
CA LEU A 52 19.31 -3.39 6.94
C LEU A 52 18.36 -4.49 7.46
N VAL A 53 17.21 -4.06 7.96
CA VAL A 53 16.16 -4.91 8.53
C VAL A 53 15.02 -5.16 7.54
N THR A 54 14.65 -4.14 6.76
CA THR A 54 13.57 -4.20 5.75
C THR A 54 13.63 -2.96 4.85
N ASP A 55 13.28 -3.13 3.57
CA ASP A 55 13.28 -2.03 2.58
C ASP A 55 12.28 -0.93 2.93
N HIS A 56 11.15 -1.31 3.55
CA HIS A 56 10.17 -0.38 4.09
C HIS A 56 9.38 -0.98 5.25
N ILE A 57 8.78 -0.11 6.07
CA ILE A 57 7.82 -0.46 7.12
C ILE A 57 6.75 0.63 7.23
N TRP A 58 5.50 0.21 7.42
CA TRP A 58 4.41 1.08 7.84
C TRP A 58 4.23 1.01 9.35
N MET A 59 4.16 2.17 9.99
CA MET A 59 4.00 2.30 11.43
C MET A 59 2.84 3.24 11.76
N ASN A 60 2.20 3.04 12.91
CA ASN A 60 1.20 3.99 13.40
C ASN A 60 1.88 5.33 13.72
N LEU A 61 1.26 6.43 13.29
CA LEU A 61 1.74 7.78 13.53
C LEU A 61 1.36 8.22 14.96
N THR A 62 2.20 7.83 15.93
CA THR A 62 1.96 8.14 17.35
C THR A 62 2.35 9.58 17.72
N LYS A 63 1.88 10.05 18.90
CA LYS A 63 2.25 11.36 19.48
C LYS A 63 3.76 11.62 19.54
N GLN A 64 4.58 10.56 19.67
CA GLN A 64 6.04 10.68 19.73
C GLN A 64 6.69 11.10 18.42
N PHE A 65 6.02 10.85 17.29
CA PHE A 65 6.45 11.33 15.97
C PHE A 65 5.83 12.71 15.67
N LEU A 66 4.55 12.92 16.04
CA LEU A 66 3.82 14.16 15.76
C LEU A 66 4.41 15.42 16.42
N LYS A 67 5.17 15.26 17.51
CA LYS A 67 5.88 16.38 18.16
C LYS A 67 6.94 17.05 17.26
N PHE A 68 7.37 16.38 16.20
CA PHE A 68 8.30 16.93 15.22
C PHE A 68 7.61 17.64 14.05
N GLY A 69 6.28 17.77 14.09
CA GLY A 69 5.50 18.33 12.99
C GLY A 69 5.27 17.32 11.86
N TRP A 70 4.87 17.83 10.69
CA TRP A 70 4.87 17.04 9.47
C TRP A 70 6.30 16.85 8.97
N LEU A 71 6.73 15.58 8.92
CA LEU A 71 8.03 15.21 8.36
C LEU A 71 8.05 15.42 6.85
N LYS A 72 9.23 15.69 6.31
CA LYS A 72 9.48 15.83 4.88
C LYS A 72 10.12 14.56 4.36
N LYS A 73 9.74 14.14 3.15
CA LYS A 73 10.37 13.01 2.45
C LYS A 73 11.90 13.18 2.48
N GLY A 74 12.61 12.15 2.91
CA GLY A 74 14.06 12.15 3.11
C GLY A 74 14.53 12.50 4.52
N ASP A 75 13.67 12.93 5.45
CA ASP A 75 14.05 13.09 6.86
C ASP A 75 14.43 11.72 7.45
N MET A 76 15.55 11.63 8.16
CA MET A 76 15.92 10.40 8.88
C MET A 76 15.23 10.38 10.25
N VAL A 77 14.55 9.29 10.56
CA VAL A 77 13.89 9.05 11.85
C VAL A 77 14.66 7.96 12.60
N GLN A 78 15.13 8.30 13.80
CA GLN A 78 15.76 7.36 14.72
C GLN A 78 14.86 7.14 15.94
N PHE A 79 14.73 5.90 16.41
CA PHE A 79 13.93 5.59 17.60
C PHE A 79 14.30 4.23 18.20
N ASP A 80 14.08 4.06 19.50
CA ASP A 80 14.16 2.76 20.16
C ASP A 80 12.82 2.02 20.04
N GLY A 81 12.82 0.72 19.76
CA GLY A 81 11.60 -0.09 19.69
C GLY A 81 11.83 -1.57 20.00
N ARG A 82 10.74 -2.34 20.14
CA ARG A 82 10.80 -3.80 20.27
C ARG A 82 10.24 -4.46 19.02
N THR A 83 10.89 -5.50 18.54
CA THR A 83 10.35 -6.30 17.43
C THR A 83 9.36 -7.32 17.98
N LYS A 84 8.20 -7.48 17.36
CA LYS A 84 7.19 -8.47 17.76
C LYS A 84 6.68 -9.22 16.55
N SER A 85 6.59 -10.54 16.67
CA SER A 85 5.97 -11.38 15.66
C SER A 85 4.44 -11.33 15.74
N TYR A 86 3.79 -11.45 14.60
CA TYR A 86 2.35 -11.68 14.50
C TYR A 86 2.04 -12.63 13.35
N SER A 87 0.96 -13.40 13.48
CA SER A 87 0.52 -14.31 12.42
C SER A 87 -0.30 -13.57 11.37
N SER A 88 -0.05 -13.89 10.11
CA SER A 88 -0.83 -13.41 8.96
C SER A 88 -1.19 -14.59 8.05
N LYS A 89 -2.08 -14.37 7.07
CA LYS A 89 -2.40 -15.36 6.04
C LYS A 89 -1.17 -15.83 5.24
N LYS A 90 -0.10 -15.03 5.20
CA LYS A 90 1.16 -15.33 4.50
C LYS A 90 2.24 -15.92 5.43
N GLY A 91 1.88 -16.28 6.67
CA GLY A 91 2.81 -16.77 7.69
C GLY A 91 3.15 -15.74 8.77
N ILE A 92 4.23 -16.00 9.51
CA ILE A 92 4.70 -15.13 10.60
C ILE A 92 5.35 -13.88 10.02
N ASN A 93 4.87 -12.71 10.44
CA ASN A 93 5.43 -11.40 10.11
C ASN A 93 5.93 -10.69 11.37
N TYR A 94 6.68 -9.61 11.19
CA TYR A 94 7.27 -8.83 12.28
C TYR A 94 6.87 -7.36 12.17
N LYS A 95 6.70 -6.71 13.32
CA LYS A 95 6.43 -5.28 13.45
C LYS A 95 7.27 -4.69 14.58
N ILE A 96 7.44 -3.36 14.57
CA ILE A 96 8.03 -2.65 15.70
C ILE A 96 6.92 -2.09 16.58
N GLU A 97 6.97 -2.41 17.88
CA GLU A 97 6.06 -1.89 18.88
C GLU A 97 6.75 -0.91 19.83
N ARG A 98 5.92 -0.02 20.40
CA ARG A 98 6.29 0.92 21.47
C ARG A 98 7.51 1.77 21.13
N PRO A 99 7.56 2.48 19.98
CA PRO A 99 8.68 3.38 19.68
C PRO A 99 8.94 4.34 20.85
N SER A 100 10.19 4.72 21.10
CA SER A 100 10.58 5.71 22.12
C SER A 100 11.87 6.40 21.73
N LYS A 101 12.26 7.47 22.47
CA LYS A 101 13.47 8.25 22.19
C LYS A 101 13.58 8.66 20.71
N VAL A 102 12.44 9.07 20.16
CA VAL A 102 12.35 9.48 18.75
C VAL A 102 13.22 10.71 18.56
N LYS A 103 14.09 10.66 17.56
CA LYS A 103 14.88 11.76 17.03
C LYS A 103 14.64 11.85 15.53
N VAL A 104 14.65 13.06 15.00
CA VAL A 104 14.50 13.28 13.57
C VAL A 104 15.64 14.17 13.09
N PHE A 105 16.19 13.85 11.93
CA PHE A 105 17.29 14.58 11.33
C PHE A 105 16.91 15.00 9.92
N ARG A 106 17.07 16.29 9.62
CA ARG A 106 16.83 16.85 8.29
C ARG A 106 18.17 17.33 7.73
N LYS A 107 18.59 16.72 6.61
CA LYS A 107 19.89 17.04 5.99
C LYS A 107 21.07 16.97 6.98
N GLY A 108 21.06 15.98 7.87
CA GLY A 108 22.10 15.76 8.88
C GLY A 108 21.93 16.52 10.20
N THR A 109 21.01 17.49 10.28
CA THR A 109 20.77 18.27 11.51
C THR A 109 19.59 17.72 12.29
N GLU A 110 19.77 17.43 13.57
CA GLU A 110 18.67 17.04 14.48
C GLU A 110 17.66 18.18 14.58
N ILE A 111 16.37 17.88 14.35
CA ILE A 111 15.29 18.87 14.45
C ILE A 111 14.65 18.82 15.85
N ASN A 112 14.30 19.99 16.38
CA ASN A 112 13.70 20.12 17.70
C ASN A 112 12.19 19.86 17.70
N GLU A 113 11.65 19.50 18.87
CA GLU A 113 10.24 19.16 19.11
C GLU A 113 9.28 20.37 19.08
N SER A 114 9.77 21.56 18.73
CA SER A 114 8.98 22.81 18.77
C SER A 114 8.02 22.98 17.59
N SER A 115 8.04 22.07 16.62
CA SER A 115 7.15 22.08 15.44
C SER A 115 5.90 21.22 15.63
N ALA A 116 5.54 20.90 16.87
CA ALA A 116 4.41 20.03 17.19
C ALA A 116 3.12 20.49 16.50
N LEU A 117 2.42 19.54 15.87
CA LEU A 117 1.13 19.81 15.25
C LEU A 117 0.09 20.17 16.32
N LYS A 118 -0.60 21.30 16.14
CA LYS A 118 -1.79 21.67 16.92
C LYS A 118 -3.04 20.91 16.46
N LEU A 119 -2.89 19.67 16.00
CA LEU A 119 -4.01 18.80 15.66
C LEU A 119 -4.34 17.96 16.90
N SER A 120 -5.60 18.01 17.31
CA SER A 120 -6.01 17.55 18.62
C SER A 120 -6.64 16.16 18.60
N THR A 121 -7.21 15.74 17.47
CA THR A 121 -7.88 14.45 17.33
C THR A 121 -7.25 13.55 16.27
N ARG A 122 -7.48 12.25 16.41
CA ARG A 122 -7.07 11.24 15.42
C ARG A 122 -7.69 11.54 14.05
N ASP A 123 -8.96 11.93 14.03
CA ASP A 123 -9.71 12.12 12.80
C ASP A 123 -9.22 13.39 12.07
N GLU A 124 -8.89 14.47 12.80
CA GLU A 124 -8.24 15.67 12.24
C GLU A 124 -6.90 15.33 11.56
N ILE A 125 -6.09 14.47 12.18
CA ILE A 125 -4.79 14.04 11.63
C ILE A 125 -5.01 13.24 10.33
N VAL A 126 -6.00 12.33 10.32
CA VAL A 126 -6.31 11.52 9.14
C VAL A 126 -6.85 12.39 8.01
N GLU A 127 -7.75 13.33 8.28
CA GLU A 127 -8.29 14.25 7.27
C GLU A 127 -7.19 15.14 6.69
N GLU A 128 -6.26 15.63 7.51
CA GLU A 128 -5.12 16.39 7.01
C GLU A 128 -4.19 15.53 6.13
N ILE A 129 -3.98 14.25 6.49
CA ILE A 129 -3.24 13.29 5.64
C ILE A 129 -3.96 13.06 4.30
N LYS A 130 -5.29 12.91 4.30
CA LYS A 130 -6.08 12.79 3.08
C LYS A 130 -5.95 14.03 2.22
N ARG A 131 -6.02 15.22 2.83
CA ARG A 131 -5.86 16.51 2.14
C ARG A 131 -4.48 16.66 1.50
N GLN A 132 -3.41 16.38 2.24
CA GLN A 132 -2.02 16.46 1.73
C GLN A 132 -1.73 15.47 0.60
N ASN A 133 -2.42 14.33 0.60
CA ASN A 133 -2.20 13.24 -0.34
C ASN A 133 -3.37 13.04 -1.31
N ARG A 134 -4.20 14.06 -1.49
CA ARG A 134 -5.44 13.98 -2.27
C ARG A 134 -5.22 13.38 -3.66
N GLU A 135 -4.26 13.92 -4.41
CA GLU A 135 -3.96 13.46 -5.77
C GLU A 135 -3.56 11.98 -5.82
N TYR A 136 -2.83 11.50 -4.79
CA TYR A 136 -2.45 10.10 -4.69
C TYR A 136 -3.63 9.21 -4.41
N TYR A 137 -4.53 9.61 -3.51
CA TYR A 137 -5.73 8.82 -3.21
C TYR A 137 -6.70 8.81 -4.39
N GLU A 138 -6.88 9.94 -5.08
CA GLU A 138 -7.65 10.01 -6.33
C GLU A 138 -7.07 9.07 -7.40
N ALA A 139 -5.75 9.09 -7.62
CA ALA A 139 -5.08 8.19 -8.55
C ALA A 139 -5.23 6.71 -8.14
N ARG A 140 -4.95 6.39 -6.87
CA ARG A 140 -5.07 5.03 -6.31
C ARG A 140 -6.48 4.50 -6.51
N ASP A 141 -7.49 5.27 -6.11
CA ASP A 141 -8.88 4.85 -6.15
C ASP A 141 -9.37 4.73 -7.59
N PHE A 142 -8.97 5.64 -8.49
CA PHE A 142 -9.22 5.51 -9.92
C PHE A 142 -8.71 4.18 -10.48
N PHE A 143 -7.44 3.82 -10.27
CA PHE A 143 -6.90 2.56 -10.78
C PHE A 143 -7.48 1.34 -10.07
N PHE A 144 -7.67 1.44 -8.75
CA PHE A 144 -8.22 0.35 -7.96
C PHE A 144 -9.64 0.02 -8.44
N GLU A 145 -10.56 0.98 -8.38
CA GLU A 145 -11.97 0.78 -8.67
C GLU A 145 -12.24 0.41 -10.12
N ASN A 146 -11.54 1.03 -11.07
CA ASN A 146 -11.83 0.82 -12.49
C ASN A 146 -11.08 -0.40 -13.06
N TYR A 147 -9.88 -0.70 -12.56
CA TYR A 147 -8.99 -1.67 -13.21
C TYR A 147 -8.56 -2.85 -12.33
N LEU A 148 -8.35 -2.65 -11.02
CA LEU A 148 -7.72 -3.67 -10.16
C LEU A 148 -8.66 -4.39 -9.18
N SER A 149 -9.83 -3.80 -8.85
CA SER A 149 -10.63 -4.21 -7.69
C SER A 149 -12.12 -4.37 -7.95
N VAL A 150 -12.52 -4.65 -9.18
CA VAL A 150 -13.95 -4.83 -9.45
C VAL A 150 -14.44 -6.06 -8.69
N PRO A 151 -15.47 -5.95 -7.81
CA PRO A 151 -15.98 -7.09 -7.04
C PRO A 151 -16.31 -8.31 -7.93
N ARG A 152 -16.77 -8.04 -9.16
CA ARG A 152 -16.99 -9.05 -10.19
C ARG A 152 -15.71 -9.80 -10.60
N TYR A 153 -14.58 -9.10 -10.75
CA TYR A 153 -13.30 -9.74 -11.05
C TYR A 153 -12.80 -10.63 -9.90
N PHE A 154 -12.98 -10.22 -8.64
CA PHE A 154 -12.59 -11.08 -7.52
C PHE A 154 -13.38 -12.39 -7.49
N LYS A 155 -14.71 -12.33 -7.65
CA LYS A 155 -15.56 -13.52 -7.80
C LYS A 155 -15.11 -14.38 -8.98
N LEU A 156 -14.84 -13.74 -10.11
CA LEU A 156 -14.37 -14.40 -11.33
C LEU A 156 -13.06 -15.14 -11.11
N LYS A 157 -12.07 -14.51 -10.50
CA LYS A 157 -10.76 -15.11 -10.22
C LYS A 157 -10.84 -16.25 -9.20
N GLU A 158 -11.74 -16.15 -8.23
CA GLU A 158 -11.96 -17.22 -7.25
C GLU A 158 -12.52 -18.49 -7.91
N LYS A 159 -13.47 -18.35 -8.84
CA LYS A 159 -14.09 -19.48 -9.55
C LYS A 159 -13.31 -19.95 -10.77
N TRP A 160 -12.65 -19.04 -11.47
CA TRP A 160 -11.82 -19.30 -12.65
C TRP A 160 -10.45 -18.62 -12.51
N PRO A 161 -9.51 -19.25 -11.79
CA PRO A 161 -8.20 -18.66 -11.48
C PRO A 161 -7.31 -18.41 -12.70
N LYS A 162 -7.63 -19.03 -13.85
CA LYS A 162 -6.93 -18.78 -15.12
C LYS A 162 -7.22 -17.38 -15.68
N ILE A 163 -8.35 -16.76 -15.34
CA ILE A 163 -8.71 -15.45 -15.87
C ILE A 163 -7.83 -14.35 -15.24
N GLN A 164 -7.08 -13.65 -16.09
CA GLN A 164 -6.26 -12.51 -15.73
C GLN A 164 -6.97 -11.21 -16.15
N ALA A 165 -7.09 -10.26 -15.22
CA ALA A 165 -7.40 -8.88 -15.55
C ALA A 165 -6.09 -8.10 -15.66
N VAL A 166 -5.97 -7.33 -16.73
CA VAL A 166 -4.77 -6.60 -17.11
C VAL A 166 -5.11 -5.14 -17.36
N VAL A 167 -4.27 -4.25 -16.81
CA VAL A 167 -4.27 -2.83 -17.16
C VAL A 167 -3.39 -2.67 -18.39
N ALA A 168 -4.00 -2.34 -19.52
CA ALA A 168 -3.29 -2.04 -20.75
C ALA A 168 -3.07 -0.53 -20.85
N ILE A 169 -1.81 -0.13 -21.05
CA ILE A 169 -1.39 1.26 -21.18
C ILE A 169 -0.56 1.34 -22.44
N ASN A 170 -1.16 1.85 -23.51
CA ASN A 170 -0.57 1.80 -24.86
C ASN A 170 -0.24 0.34 -25.24
N GLU A 171 1.02 0.06 -25.57
CA GLU A 171 1.53 -1.28 -25.92
C GLU A 171 1.77 -2.18 -24.69
N ASN A 172 1.79 -1.62 -23.48
CA ASN A 172 2.18 -2.34 -22.28
C ASN A 172 0.98 -2.95 -21.56
N ARG A 173 1.14 -4.18 -21.09
CA ARG A 173 0.11 -4.96 -20.41
C ARG A 173 0.60 -5.32 -19.02
N TYR A 174 -0.11 -4.85 -17.99
CA TYR A 174 0.24 -5.10 -16.60
C TYR A 174 -0.83 -5.93 -15.91
N THR A 175 -0.48 -7.12 -15.43
CA THR A 175 -1.29 -7.79 -14.39
C THR A 175 -1.37 -6.91 -13.15
N SER A 176 -2.33 -7.17 -12.26
CA SER A 176 -2.46 -6.41 -11.00
C SER A 176 -1.17 -6.36 -10.18
N GLU A 177 -0.42 -7.47 -10.12
CA GLU A 177 0.84 -7.52 -9.38
C GLU A 177 1.97 -6.74 -10.09
N GLN A 178 2.08 -6.88 -11.42
CA GLN A 178 3.05 -6.11 -12.20
C GLN A 178 2.77 -4.60 -12.11
N PHE A 179 1.50 -4.20 -12.20
CA PHE A 179 1.10 -2.80 -12.09
C PHE A 179 1.53 -2.22 -10.73
N LYS A 180 1.22 -2.92 -9.63
CA LYS A 180 1.65 -2.51 -8.28
C LYS A 180 3.16 -2.44 -8.12
N GLN A 181 3.92 -3.27 -8.83
CA GLN A 181 5.38 -3.27 -8.75
C GLN A 181 5.99 -2.11 -9.54
N VAL A 182 5.45 -1.81 -10.71
CA VAL A 182 5.91 -0.71 -11.59
C VAL A 182 5.53 0.64 -11.00
N PHE A 183 4.28 0.80 -10.56
CA PHE A 183 3.74 2.02 -9.97
C PHE A 183 3.66 1.91 -8.44
N LYS A 184 4.74 1.40 -7.83
CA LYS A 184 4.81 1.13 -6.39
C LYS A 184 4.95 2.40 -5.54
N ASP A 185 5.53 3.44 -6.13
CA ASP A 185 5.74 4.72 -5.47
C ASP A 185 4.59 5.70 -5.79
N ARG A 186 4.34 6.60 -4.84
CA ARG A 186 3.29 7.62 -4.94
C ARG A 186 3.42 8.47 -6.20
N ASP A 187 4.63 8.91 -6.49
CA ASP A 187 4.87 9.97 -7.47
C ASP A 187 4.69 9.44 -8.89
N SER A 188 5.11 8.19 -9.18
CA SER A 188 4.87 7.53 -10.47
C SER A 188 3.40 7.23 -10.73
N LEU A 189 2.63 6.85 -9.71
CA LEU A 189 1.19 6.61 -9.86
C LEU A 189 0.43 7.91 -10.15
N VAL A 190 0.77 8.99 -9.45
CA VAL A 190 0.17 10.32 -9.66
C VAL A 190 0.53 10.87 -11.03
N ASP A 191 1.79 10.74 -11.46
CA ASP A 191 2.24 11.16 -12.79
C ASP A 191 1.48 10.43 -13.90
N LEU A 192 1.32 9.11 -13.79
CA LEU A 192 0.51 8.33 -14.73
C LEU A 192 -0.94 8.84 -14.75
N TYR A 193 -1.56 9.01 -13.59
CA TYR A 193 -2.94 9.48 -13.48
C TYR A 193 -3.13 10.85 -14.14
N LYS A 194 -2.25 11.83 -13.85
CA LYS A 194 -2.30 13.16 -14.47
C LYS A 194 -2.16 13.11 -15.97
N LYS A 195 -1.22 12.31 -16.48
CA LYS A 195 -1.02 12.14 -17.92
C LYS A 195 -2.24 11.57 -18.64
N ILE A 196 -2.97 10.66 -18.01
CA ILE A 196 -4.24 10.14 -18.53
C ILE A 196 -5.33 11.22 -18.52
N GLN A 197 -5.40 12.04 -17.46
CA GLN A 197 -6.40 13.13 -17.38
C GLN A 197 -6.14 14.26 -18.38
N GLU A 198 -4.87 14.61 -18.60
CA GLU A 198 -4.46 15.72 -19.47
C GLU A 198 -4.48 15.35 -20.96
N THR A 199 -4.29 14.07 -21.26
CA THR A 199 -4.15 13.62 -22.65
C THR A 199 -4.89 12.30 -22.86
N ASP A 200 -5.69 12.23 -23.92
CA ASP A 200 -6.23 10.96 -24.45
C ASP A 200 -5.11 10.08 -25.08
N LYS A 201 -3.83 10.41 -24.82
CA LYS A 201 -2.64 9.74 -25.37
C LYS A 201 -2.36 8.40 -24.70
N TYR A 202 -2.82 8.22 -23.47
CA TYR A 202 -2.71 6.94 -22.79
C TYR A 202 -3.97 6.17 -23.11
N ASN A 203 -3.89 5.29 -24.11
CA ASN A 203 -4.97 4.36 -24.46
C ASN A 203 -5.12 3.34 -23.32
N LEU A 204 -5.71 3.80 -22.22
CA LEU A 204 -5.89 3.04 -21.00
C LEU A 204 -7.09 2.13 -21.20
N GLN A 205 -6.81 0.83 -21.23
CA GLN A 205 -7.84 -0.18 -21.44
C GLN A 205 -7.78 -1.22 -20.34
N LYS A 206 -8.94 -1.79 -20.05
CA LYS A 206 -9.05 -2.99 -19.25
C LYS A 206 -9.17 -4.18 -20.19
N GLU A 207 -8.21 -5.08 -20.10
CA GLU A 207 -8.19 -6.29 -20.91
C GLU A 207 -8.29 -7.53 -20.03
N PHE A 208 -8.89 -8.58 -20.58
CA PHE A 208 -9.05 -9.86 -19.91
C PHE A 208 -8.45 -10.97 -20.75
N TYR A 209 -7.85 -11.94 -20.08
CA TYR A 209 -7.20 -13.08 -20.71
C TYR A 209 -7.57 -14.37 -19.99
N ASN A 210 -7.88 -15.42 -20.74
CA ASN A 210 -8.05 -16.77 -20.19
C ASN A 210 -6.73 -17.53 -20.26
N GLY A 211 -5.94 -17.48 -19.17
CA GLY A 211 -4.60 -18.07 -19.11
C GLY A 211 -3.49 -17.04 -19.28
N LEU A 212 -2.46 -17.38 -20.06
CA LEU A 212 -1.30 -16.50 -20.27
C LEU A 212 -1.70 -15.23 -21.05
N VAL A 213 -1.15 -14.08 -20.66
CA VAL A 213 -1.38 -12.79 -21.34
C VAL A 213 -0.78 -12.84 -22.75
N SER A 214 -1.63 -13.10 -23.73
CA SER A 214 -1.29 -13.15 -25.16
C SER A 214 -2.54 -12.92 -26.00
N ASN A 215 -2.40 -12.39 -27.22
CA ASN A 215 -3.53 -12.10 -28.10
C ASN A 215 -4.45 -13.32 -28.34
N LYS A 216 -3.89 -14.54 -28.34
CA LYS A 216 -4.65 -15.79 -28.54
C LYS A 216 -5.60 -16.11 -27.38
N ASN A 217 -5.30 -15.61 -26.19
CA ASN A 217 -6.06 -15.87 -24.97
C ASN A 217 -6.91 -14.67 -24.55
N ARG A 218 -6.92 -13.59 -25.35
CA ARG A 218 -7.73 -12.40 -25.05
C ARG A 218 -9.20 -12.78 -25.13
N ILE A 219 -9.94 -12.45 -24.08
CA ILE A 219 -11.39 -12.58 -24.03
C ILE A 219 -12.00 -11.18 -23.97
N ASP A 220 -13.16 -11.02 -24.59
CA ASP A 220 -13.86 -9.74 -24.58
C ASP A 220 -14.68 -9.53 -23.29
N LEU A 221 -15.21 -8.31 -23.14
CA LEU A 221 -15.98 -7.95 -21.95
C LEU A 221 -17.30 -8.72 -21.85
N ASN A 222 -17.93 -9.08 -22.99
CA ASN A 222 -19.19 -9.83 -22.99
C ASN A 222 -18.97 -11.26 -22.51
N GLU A 223 -17.86 -11.90 -22.89
CA GLU A 223 -17.47 -13.21 -22.38
C GLU A 223 -17.27 -13.17 -20.86
N VAL A 224 -16.56 -12.14 -20.36
CA VAL A 224 -16.35 -11.91 -18.92
C VAL A 224 -17.68 -11.73 -18.18
N GLU A 225 -18.59 -10.92 -18.71
CA GLU A 225 -19.92 -10.73 -18.13
C GLU A 225 -20.74 -12.03 -18.15
N GLY A 226 -20.62 -12.85 -19.20
CA GLY A 226 -21.20 -14.18 -19.25
C GLY A 226 -20.67 -15.11 -18.15
N TYR A 227 -19.37 -15.10 -17.87
CA TYR A 227 -18.79 -15.82 -16.75
C TYR A 227 -19.32 -15.31 -15.39
N VAL A 228 -19.33 -13.99 -15.18
CA VAL A 228 -19.86 -13.39 -13.94
C VAL A 228 -21.31 -13.77 -13.71
N HIS A 229 -22.15 -13.68 -14.76
CA HIS A 229 -23.56 -14.06 -14.69
C HIS A 229 -23.76 -15.52 -14.27
N LYS A 230 -22.96 -16.45 -14.80
CA LYS A 230 -22.96 -17.86 -14.40
C LYS A 230 -22.62 -18.06 -12.92
N ILE A 231 -21.64 -17.31 -12.39
CA ILE A 231 -21.29 -17.36 -10.97
C ILE A 231 -22.46 -16.89 -10.10
N GLU A 232 -23.07 -15.76 -10.48
CA GLU A 232 -24.11 -15.10 -9.68
C GLU A 232 -25.41 -15.89 -9.66
N ASN A 233 -25.71 -16.63 -10.73
CA ASN A 233 -26.90 -17.48 -10.82
C ASN A 233 -26.67 -18.94 -10.40
N PHE A 234 -25.47 -19.28 -9.91
CA PHE A 234 -25.07 -20.66 -9.60
C PHE A 234 -25.28 -21.64 -10.77
N ASP A 235 -25.25 -21.13 -12.00
CA ASP A 235 -25.48 -21.89 -13.22
C ASP A 235 -24.17 -22.55 -13.68
N TYR A 236 -23.71 -23.49 -12.85
CA TYR A 236 -22.58 -24.37 -13.15
C TYR A 236 -23.13 -25.63 -13.81
N GLY A 237 -23.71 -25.49 -15.01
CA GLY A 237 -24.21 -26.63 -15.78
C GLY A 237 -23.25 -27.83 -15.72
N ARG A 238 -23.77 -29.01 -15.40
CA ARG A 238 -23.00 -30.26 -15.45
C ARG A 238 -22.53 -30.47 -16.88
N GLY A 239 -21.23 -30.28 -17.12
CA GLY A 239 -20.57 -30.69 -18.35
C GLY A 239 -20.44 -29.56 -19.36
N TYR A 240 -19.36 -28.79 -19.25
CA TYR A 240 -18.75 -28.07 -20.38
C TYR A 240 -17.26 -27.86 -20.06
N PHE A 241 -16.51 -28.96 -19.98
CA PHE A 241 -15.05 -28.96 -20.07
C PHE A 241 -14.61 -30.25 -20.76
N ASP A 242 -14.44 -30.14 -22.07
CA ASP A 242 -13.21 -30.58 -22.74
C ASP A 242 -12.45 -29.30 -23.16
#